data_AF-A0A0C9XZB0-F1
#
_entry.id   AF-A0A0C9XZB0-F1
#
_cell.length_a   1.000
_cell.length_b   1.000
_cell.length_c   1.000
_cell.angle_alpha   90.00
_cell.angle_beta   90.00
_cell.angle_gamma   90.00
#
_symmetry.space_group_name_H-M   'P 1'
#
loop_
_entity.id
_entity.type
_entity.pdbx_description
1 polymer ?
#
loop_
_entity_poly.entity_id
_entity_poly.type
_entity_poly.pdbx_seq_one_letter_code
_entity_poly.pdbx_strand_id
1 'polypeptide(L)'
;MTEGATIANRREAHREGARELLINWRNKTWAELYRKRPWGVQALLPDVVLTALASKARLKTLEDLTGAGWSPIHARRHGDKVVEMLSGYDIKFLRQREADRVEKAEKKKAETVARNLEKRERERAERLRLRELKKNLPKPPRASRSKKRDPLSSSANIHTWSGKYASPSEDPIFST
;
A
#
# COMPACT_ATOMS: atom_id res chain seq x y z
N MET A 1 20.74 -7.19 -3.37
CA MET A 1 20.67 -5.76 -3.01
C MET A 1 19.58 -5.13 -3.87
N THR A 2 18.33 -5.08 -3.36
CA THR A 2 17.21 -4.40 -4.05
C THR A 2 16.96 -3.09 -3.32
N GLU A 3 17.73 -2.09 -3.74
CA GLU A 3 17.64 -0.70 -3.28
C GLU A 3 16.20 -0.20 -3.42
N GLY A 4 15.76 0.53 -2.39
CA GLY A 4 14.38 0.92 -2.21
C GLY A 4 13.82 1.63 -3.44
N ALA A 5 12.87 0.97 -4.12
CA ALA A 5 12.06 1.61 -5.14
C ALA A 5 11.33 2.81 -4.53
N THR A 6 11.94 3.98 -4.69
CA THR A 6 11.42 5.28 -4.28
C THR A 6 10.09 5.52 -5.00
N ILE A 7 9.26 6.39 -4.44
CA ILE A 7 7.95 6.72 -5.02
C ILE A 7 8.11 7.27 -6.46
N ALA A 8 9.25 7.89 -6.75
CA ALA A 8 9.62 8.35 -8.10
C ALA A 8 9.72 7.20 -9.11
N ASN A 9 10.51 6.16 -8.81
CA ASN A 9 10.71 5.02 -9.70
C ASN A 9 9.40 4.26 -10.02
N ARG A 10 8.44 4.26 -9.08
CA ARG A 10 7.15 3.59 -9.30
C ARG A 10 6.28 4.32 -10.33
N ARG A 11 6.32 5.65 -10.32
CA ARG A 11 5.62 6.46 -11.32
C ARG A 11 6.28 6.32 -12.68
N GLU A 12 7.59 6.16 -12.70
CA GLU A 12 8.36 5.95 -13.93
C GLU A 12 8.05 4.63 -14.62
N ALA A 13 8.00 3.52 -13.89
CA ALA A 13 7.66 2.21 -14.46
C ALA A 13 6.26 2.19 -15.11
N HIS A 14 5.27 2.84 -14.49
CA HIS A 14 3.92 2.99 -15.05
C HIS A 14 3.92 3.82 -16.32
N ARG A 15 4.64 4.95 -16.33
CA ARG A 15 4.76 5.82 -17.51
C ARG A 15 5.45 5.11 -18.67
N GLU A 16 6.51 4.36 -18.41
CA GLU A 16 7.24 3.65 -19.47
C GLU A 16 6.36 2.55 -20.09
N GLY A 17 5.64 1.77 -19.27
CA GLY A 17 4.72 0.78 -19.81
C GLY A 17 3.55 1.39 -20.59
N ALA A 18 3.03 2.56 -20.16
CA ALA A 18 2.04 3.31 -20.95
C ALA A 18 2.61 3.83 -22.27
N ARG A 19 3.87 4.30 -22.26
CA ARG A 19 4.61 4.74 -23.44
C ARG A 19 4.81 3.60 -24.44
N GLU A 20 5.29 2.45 -24.00
CA GLU A 20 5.45 1.25 -24.82
C GLU A 20 4.13 0.82 -25.46
N LEU A 21 3.03 0.84 -24.68
CA LEU A 21 1.70 0.51 -25.17
C LEU A 21 1.27 1.44 -26.31
N LEU A 22 1.51 2.74 -26.17
CA LEU A 22 1.21 3.74 -27.21
C LEU A 22 2.10 3.60 -28.45
N ILE A 23 3.39 3.29 -28.28
CA ILE A 23 4.31 3.04 -29.41
C ILE A 23 3.83 1.84 -30.21
N ASN A 24 3.48 0.74 -29.53
CA ASN A 24 2.98 -0.48 -30.16
C ASN A 24 1.67 -0.21 -30.91
N TRP A 25 0.75 0.52 -30.28
CA TRP A 25 -0.50 0.94 -30.92
C TRP A 25 -0.26 1.81 -32.17
N ARG A 26 0.63 2.80 -32.07
CA ARG A 26 1.00 3.70 -33.17
C ARG A 26 1.54 2.92 -34.36
N ASN A 27 2.50 2.02 -34.12
CA ASN A 27 3.14 1.23 -35.16
C ASN A 27 2.13 0.30 -35.84
N LYS A 28 1.30 -0.40 -35.05
CA LYS A 28 0.26 -1.30 -35.57
C LYS A 28 -0.77 -0.54 -36.42
N THR A 29 -1.32 0.54 -35.89
CA THR A 29 -2.35 1.35 -36.56
C THR A 29 -1.81 1.98 -37.83
N TRP A 30 -0.55 2.43 -37.82
CA TRP A 30 0.10 2.96 -39.01
C TRP A 30 0.28 1.88 -40.09
N ALA A 31 0.78 0.70 -39.71
CA ALA A 31 0.97 -0.41 -40.65
C ALA A 31 -0.35 -0.90 -41.27
N GLU A 32 -1.43 -0.93 -40.50
CA GLU A 32 -2.75 -1.39 -40.95
C GLU A 32 -3.47 -0.34 -41.79
N LEU A 33 -3.53 0.92 -41.35
CA LEU A 33 -4.42 1.93 -41.93
C LEU A 33 -3.70 3.01 -42.75
N TYR A 34 -2.42 3.26 -42.49
CA TYR A 34 -1.69 4.41 -43.03
C TYR A 34 -0.44 4.04 -43.82
N ARG A 35 -0.15 2.76 -44.06
CA ARG A 35 1.06 2.29 -44.76
C ARG A 35 1.30 2.94 -46.13
N LYS A 36 0.24 3.30 -46.86
CA LYS A 36 0.31 3.96 -48.17
C LYS A 36 0.54 5.48 -48.10
N ARG A 37 0.57 6.08 -46.91
CA ARG A 37 0.69 7.54 -46.72
C ARG A 37 2.17 7.94 -46.56
N PRO A 38 2.56 9.13 -47.08
CA PRO A 38 3.96 9.55 -47.08
C PRO A 38 4.46 10.11 -45.74
N TRP A 39 3.59 10.34 -44.75
CA TRP A 39 3.91 11.13 -43.55
C TRP A 39 4.51 10.34 -42.37
N GLY A 40 4.76 9.04 -42.52
CA GLY A 40 5.39 8.20 -41.49
C GLY A 40 4.57 8.00 -40.20
N VAL A 41 5.12 7.23 -39.24
CA VAL A 41 4.45 6.92 -37.97
C VAL A 41 4.30 8.14 -37.05
N GLN A 42 5.24 9.09 -37.14
CA GLN A 42 5.26 10.29 -36.31
C GLN A 42 4.09 11.24 -36.60
N ALA A 43 3.58 11.26 -37.83
CA ALA A 43 2.40 12.07 -38.16
C ALA A 43 1.12 11.58 -37.47
N LEU A 44 1.01 10.28 -37.17
CA LEU A 44 -0.16 9.72 -36.49
C LEU A 44 -0.18 10.09 -35.01
N LEU A 45 0.97 9.96 -34.34
CA LEU A 45 1.14 10.28 -32.93
C LEU A 45 2.60 10.71 -32.66
N PRO A 46 2.86 12.04 -32.61
CA PRO A 46 4.21 12.57 -32.35
C PRO A 46 4.74 12.14 -30.98
N ASP A 47 6.06 11.99 -30.85
CA ASP A 47 6.69 11.53 -29.60
C ASP A 47 6.42 12.47 -28.42
N VAL A 48 6.27 13.78 -28.67
CA VAL A 48 5.91 14.78 -27.65
C VAL A 48 4.52 14.51 -27.10
N VAL A 49 3.54 14.26 -27.98
CA VAL A 49 2.16 13.94 -27.59
C VAL A 49 2.11 12.58 -26.89
N LEU A 50 2.87 11.60 -27.39
CA LEU A 50 2.99 10.28 -26.78
C LEU A 50 3.48 10.37 -25.34
N THR A 51 4.55 11.13 -25.11
CA THR A 51 5.12 11.38 -23.77
C THR A 51 4.12 12.11 -22.87
N ALA A 52 3.38 13.09 -23.41
CA ALA A 52 2.35 13.81 -22.66
C ALA A 52 1.18 12.89 -22.26
N LEU A 53 0.73 12.01 -23.16
CA LEU A 53 -0.32 11.04 -22.88
C LEU A 53 0.13 9.99 -21.86
N ALA A 54 1.33 9.43 -22.02
CA ALA A 54 1.90 8.46 -21.07
C ALA A 54 2.10 9.04 -19.67
N SER A 55 2.31 10.36 -19.56
CA SER A 55 2.45 11.05 -18.28
C SER A 55 1.10 11.29 -17.57
N LYS A 56 -0.03 11.24 -18.28
CA LYS A 56 -1.37 11.47 -17.75
C LYS A 56 -2.03 10.15 -17.38
N ALA A 57 -2.11 9.86 -16.08
CA ALA A 57 -2.73 8.62 -15.56
C ALA A 57 -4.28 8.62 -15.53
N ARG A 58 -4.94 9.65 -16.06
CA ARG A 58 -6.41 9.81 -16.00
C ARG A 58 -6.94 10.48 -17.26
N LEU A 59 -6.81 9.79 -18.38
CA LEU A 59 -7.43 10.19 -19.63
C LEU A 59 -8.82 9.56 -19.68
N LYS A 60 -9.87 10.38 -19.77
CA LYS A 60 -11.26 9.91 -19.83
C LYS A 60 -11.98 10.38 -21.08
N THR A 61 -11.57 11.52 -21.61
CA THR A 61 -12.29 12.23 -22.65
C THR A 61 -11.41 12.49 -23.86
N LEU A 62 -12.05 12.74 -25.01
CA LEU A 62 -11.35 13.20 -26.21
C LEU A 62 -10.70 14.58 -26.00
N GLU A 63 -11.25 15.40 -25.12
CA GLU A 63 -10.70 16.71 -24.77
C GLU A 63 -9.33 16.59 -24.10
N ASP A 64 -9.16 15.58 -23.23
CA ASP A 64 -7.87 15.30 -22.57
C ASP A 64 -6.76 14.98 -23.57
N LEU A 65 -7.12 14.31 -24.68
CA LEU A 65 -6.24 13.95 -25.77
C LEU A 65 -5.85 15.18 -26.60
N THR A 66 -6.82 16.00 -26.97
CA THR A 66 -6.56 17.25 -27.70
C THR A 66 -5.79 18.25 -26.84
N GLY A 67 -6.06 18.31 -25.54
CA GLY A 67 -5.32 19.11 -24.57
C GLY A 67 -3.91 18.60 -24.30
N ALA A 68 -3.56 17.38 -24.75
CA ALA A 68 -2.18 16.90 -24.80
C ALA A 68 -1.45 17.29 -26.11
N GLY A 69 -2.09 18.07 -26.98
CA GLY A 69 -1.55 18.47 -28.28
C GLY A 69 -1.79 17.45 -29.39
N TRP A 70 -2.63 16.43 -29.18
CA TRP A 70 -2.97 15.51 -30.26
C TRP A 70 -3.96 16.16 -31.24
N SER A 71 -3.76 15.94 -32.54
CA SER A 71 -4.64 16.48 -33.59
C SER A 71 -6.11 16.08 -33.35
N PRO A 72 -7.07 17.02 -33.37
CA PRO A 72 -8.49 16.72 -33.17
C PRO A 72 -9.06 15.70 -34.16
N ILE A 73 -8.51 15.64 -35.38
CA ILE A 73 -8.94 14.66 -36.40
C ILE A 73 -8.53 13.24 -35.98
N HIS A 74 -7.29 13.08 -35.50
CA HIS A 74 -6.81 11.78 -35.02
C HIS A 74 -7.46 11.39 -33.71
N ALA A 75 -7.63 12.33 -32.78
CA ALA A 75 -8.34 12.10 -31.52
C ALA A 75 -9.79 11.64 -31.77
N ARG A 76 -10.54 12.28 -32.66
CA ARG A 76 -11.90 11.82 -32.99
C ARG A 76 -11.96 10.44 -33.64
N ARG A 77 -10.95 10.08 -34.44
CA ARG A 77 -10.94 8.80 -35.16
C ARG A 77 -10.46 7.63 -34.30
N HIS A 78 -9.47 7.87 -33.44
CA HIS A 78 -8.73 6.83 -32.73
C HIS A 78 -8.74 6.97 -31.21
N GLY A 79 -9.22 8.11 -30.71
CA GLY A 79 -9.12 8.50 -29.32
C GLY A 79 -9.81 7.54 -28.37
N ASP A 80 -11.02 7.08 -28.71
CA ASP A 80 -11.77 6.14 -27.87
C ASP A 80 -10.98 4.85 -27.61
N LYS A 81 -10.35 4.30 -28.67
CA LYS A 81 -9.52 3.10 -28.54
C LYS A 81 -8.26 3.34 -27.72
N VAL A 82 -7.63 4.50 -27.87
CA VAL A 82 -6.45 4.87 -27.07
C VAL A 82 -6.83 5.07 -25.59
N VAL A 83 -7.95 5.73 -25.31
CA VAL A 83 -8.47 5.92 -23.95
C VAL A 83 -8.83 4.57 -23.32
N GLU A 84 -9.54 3.70 -24.05
CA GLU A 84 -9.88 2.36 -23.59
C GLU A 84 -8.61 1.56 -23.26
N MET A 85 -7.61 1.56 -24.15
CA MET A 85 -6.34 0.84 -23.94
C MET A 85 -5.57 1.34 -22.71
N LEU A 86 -5.42 2.66 -22.56
CA LEU A 86 -4.72 3.24 -21.43
C LEU A 86 -5.48 3.02 -20.12
N SER A 87 -6.81 3.18 -20.12
CA SER A 87 -7.64 2.92 -18.94
C SER A 87 -7.55 1.45 -18.49
N GLY A 88 -7.56 0.50 -19.44
CA GLY A 88 -7.36 -0.92 -19.15
C GLY A 88 -5.96 -1.21 -18.59
N TYR A 89 -4.93 -0.54 -19.08
CA TYR A 89 -3.58 -0.64 -18.54
C TYR A 89 -3.49 -0.10 -17.11
N ASP A 90 -4.07 1.07 -16.84
CA ASP A 90 -4.10 1.70 -15.52
C ASP A 90 -4.81 0.83 -14.49
N ILE A 91 -5.95 0.23 -14.85
CA ILE A 91 -6.68 -0.69 -13.97
C ILE A 91 -5.83 -1.92 -13.64
N LYS A 92 -5.17 -2.53 -14.64
CA LYS A 92 -4.29 -3.68 -14.43
C LYS A 92 -3.12 -3.34 -13.50
N PHE A 93 -2.48 -2.19 -13.74
CA PHE A 93 -1.38 -1.72 -12.91
C PHE A 93 -1.81 -1.46 -11.46
N LEU A 94 -2.97 -0.84 -11.25
CA LEU A 94 -3.53 -0.61 -9.92
C LEU A 94 -3.85 -1.93 -9.20
N ARG A 95 -4.42 -2.92 -9.91
CA ARG A 95 -4.69 -4.25 -9.35
C ARG A 95 -3.41 -4.97 -8.94
N GLN A 96 -2.38 -4.95 -9.79
CA GLN A 96 -1.08 -5.55 -9.47
C GLN A 96 -0.47 -4.89 -8.24
N ARG A 97 -0.51 -3.55 -8.17
CA ARG A 97 -0.02 -2.80 -7.01
C ARG A 97 -0.75 -3.15 -5.72
N GLU A 98 -2.07 -3.34 -5.80
CA GLU A 98 -2.86 -3.74 -4.62
C GLU A 98 -2.49 -5.15 -4.17
N ALA A 99 -2.32 -6.09 -5.10
CA ALA A 99 -1.86 -7.44 -4.80
C ALA A 99 -0.48 -7.44 -4.11
N ASP A 100 0.49 -6.69 -4.64
CA ASP A 100 1.82 -6.53 -4.03
C ASP A 100 1.75 -5.93 -2.62
N ARG A 101 0.80 -5.01 -2.39
CA ARG A 101 0.59 -4.38 -1.09
C ARG A 101 0.05 -5.38 -0.08
N VAL A 102 -0.95 -6.17 -0.49
CA VAL A 102 -1.55 -7.22 0.35
C VAL A 102 -0.52 -8.28 0.69
N GLU A 103 0.23 -8.78 -0.28
CA GLU A 103 1.28 -9.79 -0.06
C GLU A 103 2.34 -9.30 0.93
N LYS A 104 2.82 -8.06 0.77
CA LYS A 104 3.78 -7.47 1.72
C LYS A 104 3.20 -7.29 3.11
N ALA A 105 1.92 -6.94 3.23
CA ALA A 105 1.25 -6.82 4.51
C ALA A 105 1.09 -8.19 5.20
N GLU A 106 0.75 -9.23 4.45
CA GLU A 106 0.64 -10.60 4.96
C GLU A 106 1.98 -11.16 5.42
N LYS A 107 3.05 -10.96 4.64
CA LYS A 107 4.42 -11.35 5.04
C LYS A 107 4.83 -10.68 6.36
N LYS A 108 4.58 -9.38 6.51
CA LYS A 108 4.87 -8.65 7.76
C LYS A 108 4.04 -9.14 8.93
N LYS A 109 2.76 -9.45 8.71
CA LYS A 109 1.88 -10.03 9.74
C LYS A 109 2.41 -11.40 10.18
N ALA A 110 2.75 -12.27 9.23
CA ALA A 110 3.30 -13.60 9.51
C ALA A 110 4.61 -13.52 10.31
N GLU A 111 5.53 -12.65 9.91
CA GLU A 111 6.79 -12.41 10.62
C GLU A 111 6.55 -11.91 12.05
N THR A 112 5.62 -10.98 12.23
CA THR A 112 5.26 -10.46 13.56
C THR A 112 4.64 -11.55 14.45
N VAL A 113 3.79 -12.40 13.88
CA VAL A 113 3.20 -13.54 14.58
C VAL A 113 4.28 -14.54 14.99
N ALA A 114 5.21 -14.88 14.10
CA ALA A 114 6.32 -15.78 14.40
C ALA A 114 7.22 -15.23 15.52
N ARG A 115 7.58 -13.94 15.45
CA ARG A 115 8.38 -13.27 16.49
C ARG A 115 7.68 -13.24 17.84
N ASN A 116 6.36 -13.01 17.86
CA ASN A 116 5.57 -13.00 19.08
C ASN A 116 5.42 -14.41 19.68
N LEU A 117 5.27 -15.43 18.83
CA LEU A 117 5.25 -16.83 19.26
C LEU A 117 6.57 -17.22 19.91
N GLU A 118 7.69 -16.94 19.24
CA GLU A 118 9.03 -17.22 19.75
C GLU A 118 9.29 -16.50 21.09
N LYS A 119 8.88 -15.24 21.21
CA LYS A 119 8.99 -14.49 22.48
C LYS A 119 8.20 -15.17 23.60
N ARG A 120 6.98 -15.62 23.32
CA ARG A 120 6.14 -16.33 24.30
C ARG A 120 6.73 -17.68 24.71
N GLU A 121 7.36 -18.40 23.78
CA GLU A 121 8.02 -19.67 24.07
C GLU A 121 9.25 -19.49 24.94
N ARG A 122 10.09 -18.49 24.65
CA ARG A 122 11.26 -18.13 25.48
C ARG A 122 10.85 -17.76 26.90
N GLU A 123 9.82 -16.92 27.05
CA GLU A 123 9.30 -16.52 28.37
C GLU A 123 8.73 -17.73 29.14
N ARG A 124 8.01 -18.63 28.47
CA ARG A 124 7.52 -19.87 29.09
C ARG A 124 8.66 -20.78 29.53
N ALA A 125 9.69 -20.96 28.72
CA ALA A 125 10.86 -21.77 29.05
C ALA A 125 11.64 -21.20 30.24
N GLU A 126 11.84 -19.89 30.27
CA GLU A 126 12.51 -19.20 31.39
C GLU A 126 11.69 -19.34 32.69
N ARG A 127 10.37 -19.18 32.61
CA ARG A 127 9.47 -19.37 33.77
C ARG A 127 9.52 -20.79 34.33
N LEU A 128 9.68 -21.80 33.47
CA LEU A 128 9.86 -23.19 33.89
C LEU A 128 11.21 -23.40 34.59
N ARG A 129 12.31 -22.88 34.01
CA ARG A 129 13.64 -22.94 34.64
C ARG A 129 13.67 -22.28 36.01
N LEU A 130 13.05 -21.10 36.15
CA LEU A 130 12.95 -20.41 37.44
C LEU A 130 12.13 -21.20 38.46
N ARG A 131 11.07 -21.91 38.02
CA ARG A 131 10.29 -22.79 38.91
C ARG A 131 11.11 -23.99 39.39
N GLU A 132 11.94 -24.58 38.53
CA GLU A 132 12.83 -25.69 38.90
C GLU A 132 13.90 -25.24 39.90
N LEU A 133 14.56 -24.12 39.65
CA LEU A 133 15.52 -23.52 40.60
C LEU A 133 14.87 -23.25 41.97
N LYS A 134 13.64 -22.71 41.97
CA LYS A 134 12.89 -22.46 43.21
C LYS A 134 12.51 -23.74 43.96
N LYS A 135 12.29 -24.87 43.27
CA LYS A 135 12.03 -26.16 43.92
C LYS A 135 13.27 -26.73 44.62
N ASN A 136 14.46 -26.43 44.11
CA ASN A 136 15.73 -26.90 44.66
C ASN A 136 16.25 -26.04 45.83
N LEU A 137 15.70 -24.83 46.03
CA LEU A 137 16.06 -23.99 47.17
C LEU A 137 15.47 -24.59 48.46
N PRO A 138 16.24 -24.63 49.57
CA PRO A 138 15.73 -25.09 50.86
C PRO A 138 14.54 -24.21 51.25
N LYS A 139 13.44 -24.85 51.68
CA LYS A 139 12.23 -24.14 52.10
C LYS A 139 12.63 -23.14 53.19
N PRO A 140 12.34 -21.83 53.02
CA PRO A 140 12.68 -20.87 54.04
C PRO A 140 12.02 -21.31 55.35
N PRO A 141 12.73 -21.19 56.49
CA PRO A 141 12.20 -21.56 57.79
C PRO A 141 10.84 -20.90 57.94
N ARG A 142 9.82 -21.73 58.17
CA ARG A 142 8.42 -21.30 58.26
C ARG A 142 8.37 -20.20 59.31
N ALA A 143 8.21 -18.95 58.87
CA ALA A 143 8.10 -17.82 59.78
C ALA A 143 7.02 -18.17 60.80
N SER A 144 7.43 -18.31 62.06
CA SER A 144 6.55 -18.67 63.16
C SER A 144 5.43 -17.63 63.18
N ARG A 145 4.23 -18.11 62.90
CA ARG A 145 2.96 -17.39 62.81
C ARG A 145 2.64 -16.73 64.16
N SER A 146 3.34 -15.65 64.49
CA SER A 146 3.23 -14.91 65.74
C SER A 146 3.20 -13.42 65.45
N LYS A 147 2.14 -12.96 64.79
CA LYS A 147 1.68 -11.58 64.96
C LYS A 147 0.20 -11.50 64.65
N LYS A 148 -0.58 -11.40 65.73
CA LYS A 148 -1.93 -10.82 65.74
C LYS A 148 -1.89 -9.58 64.86
N ARG A 149 -2.71 -9.54 63.81
CA ARG A 149 -3.03 -8.28 63.14
C ARG A 149 -4.06 -7.59 64.01
N ASP A 150 -3.74 -6.40 64.48
CA ASP A 150 -4.73 -5.51 65.07
C ASP A 150 -5.78 -5.18 63.99
N PRO A 151 -7.06 -5.46 64.24
CA PRO A 151 -8.13 -4.92 63.44
C PRO A 151 -8.29 -3.47 63.86
N LEU A 152 -7.90 -2.50 63.03
CA LEU A 152 -8.38 -1.10 62.99
C LEU A 152 -7.30 -0.18 62.39
N SER A 153 -7.32 -0.01 61.07
CA SER A 153 -6.92 1.21 60.34
C SER A 153 -7.20 0.93 58.87
N SER A 154 -8.38 1.23 58.34
CA SER A 154 -8.81 2.58 57.97
C SER A 154 -7.72 3.33 57.22
N SER A 155 -7.82 3.34 55.89
CA SER A 155 -7.96 4.58 55.13
C SER A 155 -8.07 4.22 53.65
N ALA A 156 -9.18 4.68 53.07
CA ALA A 156 -9.46 4.64 51.66
C ALA A 156 -8.33 5.29 50.87
N ASN A 157 -7.88 4.63 49.80
CA ASN A 157 -7.31 5.37 48.68
C ASN A 157 -7.90 4.82 47.40
N ILE A 158 -9.10 5.32 47.10
CA ILE A 158 -9.76 5.20 45.81
C ILE A 158 -8.95 6.08 44.87
N HIS A 159 -7.88 5.55 44.28
CA HIS A 159 -7.22 6.24 43.18
C HIS A 159 -7.99 5.95 41.90
N THR A 160 -8.93 6.85 41.62
CA THR A 160 -9.71 6.94 40.39
C THR A 160 -8.78 6.96 39.19
N TRP A 161 -8.77 5.88 38.42
CA TRP A 161 -8.14 5.87 37.10
C TRP A 161 -9.09 6.59 36.15
N SER A 162 -8.86 7.88 35.92
CA SER A 162 -9.62 8.68 34.96
C SER A 162 -9.38 8.12 33.56
N GLY A 163 -10.36 7.38 33.05
CA GLY A 163 -10.46 7.04 31.64
C GLY A 163 -10.54 8.33 30.83
N LYS A 164 -9.44 8.73 30.20
CA LYS A 164 -9.46 9.66 29.07
C LYS A 164 -10.11 8.92 27.90
N TYR A 165 -11.44 9.01 27.83
CA TYR A 165 -12.17 8.75 26.59
C TYR A 165 -11.69 9.79 25.57
N ALA A 166 -10.88 9.34 24.61
CA ALA A 166 -10.64 10.10 23.40
C ALA A 166 -11.96 10.09 22.61
N SER A 167 -12.61 11.25 22.55
CA SER A 167 -13.79 11.48 21.72
C SER A 167 -13.49 11.07 20.27
N PRO A 168 -14.34 10.24 19.63
CA PRO A 168 -14.32 10.11 18.19
C PRO A 168 -14.77 11.46 17.60
N SER A 169 -13.90 12.12 16.84
CA SER A 169 -14.29 13.27 16.03
C SER A 169 -15.35 12.84 15.03
N GLU A 170 -16.53 13.44 15.12
CA GLU A 170 -17.57 13.37 14.11
C GLU A 170 -17.01 13.94 12.79
N ASP A 171 -16.93 13.11 11.77
CA ASP A 171 -16.64 13.55 10.42
C ASP A 171 -17.82 14.37 9.87
N PRO A 172 -17.59 15.54 9.25
CA PRO A 172 -18.66 16.35 8.69
C PRO A 172 -19.25 15.66 7.45
N ILE A 173 -20.57 15.46 7.51
CA ILE A 173 -21.43 15.10 6.39
C ILE A 173 -21.43 16.27 5.40
N PHE A 174 -20.65 16.16 4.31
CA PHE A 174 -20.84 17.03 3.16
C PHE A 174 -22.08 16.56 2.38
N SER A 175 -23.13 17.37 2.43
CA SER A 175 -24.28 17.27 1.52
C SER A 175 -23.96 18.00 0.21
N THR A 176 -24.33 17.32 -0.88
CA THR A 176 -24.68 17.78 -2.24
C THR A 176 -23.63 18.55 -3.05
#